data_AF-A0A926G8Z4-F1
#
_entry.id   AF-A0A926G8Z4-F1
#
_cell.length_a   1.000
_cell.length_b   1.000
_cell.length_c   1.000
_cell.angle_alpha   90.00
_cell.angle_beta   90.00
_cell.angle_gamma   90.00
#
_symmetry.space_group_name_H-M   'P 1'
#
loop_
_entity.id
_entity.type
_entity.pdbx_description
1 polymer ?
#
loop_
_entity_poly.entity_id
_entity_poly.type
_entity_poly.pdbx_seq_one_letter_code
_entity_poly.pdbx_strand_id
1 'polypeptide(L)'
;MGNSLKSARFLIESRLRDAARGDANACYDLGMVYSSGADGVDVDLVEAHKWFNIAAVTGSSAAQLCRAEIAEDMTAREINDAQKAARAWLRGLEMRAA
;
A
#
# COMPACT_ATOMS: atom_id res chain seq x y z
N MET A 1 -30.07 0.36 2.58
CA MET A 1 -28.76 0.18 1.92
C MET A 1 -27.86 1.33 2.36
N GLY A 2 -27.05 1.15 3.39
CA GLY A 2 -26.22 2.22 3.93
C GLY A 2 -25.12 1.61 4.79
N ASN A 3 -24.06 1.12 4.15
CA ASN A 3 -22.90 0.62 4.90
C ASN A 3 -21.56 0.55 4.14
N SER A 4 -21.47 0.85 2.84
CA SER A 4 -20.21 0.66 2.08
C SER A 4 -19.05 1.57 2.49
N LEU A 5 -19.30 2.81 2.90
CA LEU A 5 -18.20 3.74 3.28
C LEU A 5 -17.55 3.40 4.63
N LYS A 6 -18.31 2.79 5.56
CA LYS A 6 -17.78 2.41 6.88
C LYS A 6 -16.94 1.13 6.80
N SER A 7 -17.29 0.20 5.90
CA SER A 7 -16.53 -1.04 5.70
C SER A 7 -15.17 -0.80 5.07
N ALA A 8 -15.07 0.06 4.06
CA ALA A 8 -13.82 0.41 3.36
C ALA A 8 -12.75 0.95 4.31
N ARG A 9 -13.14 2.00 5.04
CA ARG A 9 -12.27 2.69 5.98
C ARG A 9 -11.83 1.76 7.10
N PHE A 10 -12.75 0.93 7.60
CA PHE A 10 -12.43 -0.05 8.63
C PHE A 10 -11.42 -1.10 8.14
N LEU A 11 -11.56 -1.58 6.90
CA LEU A 11 -10.61 -2.52 6.30
C LEU A 11 -9.22 -1.90 6.16
N ILE A 12 -9.11 -0.68 5.63
CA ILE A 12 -7.85 0.05 5.50
C ILE A 12 -7.22 0.27 6.88
N GLU A 13 -7.99 0.75 7.86
CA GLU A 13 -7.50 0.94 9.22
C GLU A 13 -6.98 -0.37 9.85
N SER A 14 -7.64 -1.51 9.57
CA SER A 14 -7.14 -2.81 10.00
C SER A 14 -5.84 -3.20 9.31
N ARG A 15 -5.77 -3.07 7.98
CA ARG A 15 -4.56 -3.39 7.22
C ARG A 15 -3.39 -2.49 7.61
N LEU A 16 -3.64 -1.21 7.92
CA LEU A 16 -2.61 -0.30 8.42
C LEU A 16 -2.03 -0.76 9.76
N ARG A 17 -2.86 -1.30 10.68
CA ARG A 17 -2.36 -1.87 11.94
C ARG A 17 -1.52 -3.11 11.70
N ASP A 18 -1.94 -3.98 10.80
CA ASP A 18 -1.23 -5.23 10.47
C ASP A 18 0.10 -4.89 9.74
N ALA A 19 0.08 -3.96 8.79
CA ALA A 19 1.26 -3.44 8.10
C ALA A 19 2.26 -2.77 9.06
N ALA A 20 1.78 -2.08 10.11
CA ALA A 20 2.64 -1.52 11.15
C ALA A 20 3.34 -2.59 12.01
N ARG A 21 2.88 -3.84 11.97
CA ARG A 21 3.53 -5.00 12.59
C ARG A 21 4.46 -5.76 11.63
N GLY A 22 4.63 -5.25 10.40
CA GLY A 22 5.47 -5.86 9.37
C GLY A 22 4.75 -6.90 8.51
N ASP A 23 3.42 -6.98 8.54
CA ASP A 23 2.66 -7.92 7.70
C ASP A 23 2.72 -7.51 6.21
N ALA A 24 3.40 -8.36 5.41
CA ALA A 24 3.55 -8.18 3.98
C ALA A 24 2.23 -8.32 3.21
N ASN A 25 1.33 -9.21 3.66
CA ASN A 25 0.03 -9.41 3.03
C ASN A 25 -0.86 -8.19 3.29
N ALA A 26 -0.80 -7.62 4.49
CA ALA A 26 -1.54 -6.40 4.78
C ALA A 26 -1.09 -5.21 3.91
N CYS A 27 0.21 -5.11 3.65
CA CYS A 27 0.74 -4.13 2.70
C CYS A 27 0.27 -4.42 1.28
N TYR A 28 0.24 -5.69 0.84
CA TYR A 28 -0.30 -6.05 -0.47
C TYR A 28 -1.79 -5.68 -0.60
N ASP A 29 -2.60 -5.98 0.40
CA ASP A 29 -4.02 -5.65 0.43
C ASP A 29 -4.26 -4.14 0.34
N LEU A 30 -3.46 -3.33 1.05
CA LEU A 30 -3.52 -1.87 0.92
C LEU A 30 -3.19 -1.43 -0.51
N GLY A 31 -2.18 -2.03 -1.13
CA GLY A 31 -1.85 -1.78 -2.53
C GLY A 31 -3.04 -2.03 -3.47
N MET A 32 -3.74 -3.15 -3.27
CA MET A 32 -4.93 -3.52 -4.05
C MET A 32 -6.10 -2.54 -3.84
N VAL A 33 -6.33 -2.09 -2.61
CA VAL A 33 -7.40 -1.13 -2.31
C VAL A 33 -7.17 0.18 -3.07
N TYR A 34 -5.95 0.72 -3.02
CA TYR A 34 -5.62 1.97 -3.69
C TYR A 34 -5.49 1.82 -5.22
N SER A 35 -5.09 0.65 -5.75
CA SER A 35 -4.99 0.46 -7.20
C SER A 35 -6.36 0.27 -7.87
N SER A 36 -7.30 -0.38 -7.19
CA SER A 36 -8.63 -0.67 -7.74
C SER A 36 -9.69 0.38 -7.40
N GLY A 37 -9.42 1.27 -6.45
CA GLY A 37 -10.41 2.21 -5.92
C GLY A 37 -11.55 1.49 -5.20
N ALA A 38 -11.23 0.42 -4.47
CA ALA A 38 -12.23 -0.43 -3.82
C ALA A 38 -12.98 0.31 -2.71
N ASP A 39 -14.26 -0.05 -2.55
CA ASP A 39 -15.12 0.35 -1.44
C ASP A 39 -15.27 1.88 -1.23
N GLY A 40 -15.12 2.68 -2.28
CA GLY A 40 -15.31 4.14 -2.25
C GLY A 40 -14.06 4.93 -1.90
N VAL A 41 -12.89 4.30 -2.02
CA VAL A 41 -11.60 4.98 -2.11
C VAL A 41 -11.32 5.31 -3.58
N ASP A 42 -10.82 6.50 -3.86
CA ASP A 42 -10.40 6.85 -5.21
C ASP A 42 -9.11 6.10 -5.58
N VAL A 43 -8.94 5.78 -6.86
CA VAL A 43 -7.69 5.17 -7.34
C VAL A 43 -6.53 6.12 -7.08
N ASP A 44 -5.52 5.64 -6.36
CA ASP A 44 -4.28 6.36 -6.06
C ASP A 44 -3.10 5.43 -6.31
N LEU A 45 -2.50 5.55 -7.50
CA LEU A 45 -1.37 4.71 -7.89
C LEU A 45 -0.10 5.01 -7.08
N VAL A 46 0.03 6.21 -6.50
CA VAL A 46 1.18 6.57 -5.65
C VAL A 46 1.10 5.80 -4.33
N GLU A 47 -0.06 5.82 -3.66
CA GLU A 47 -0.26 5.01 -2.46
C GLU A 47 -0.20 3.51 -2.79
N ALA A 48 -0.81 3.06 -3.89
CA ALA A 48 -0.75 1.66 -4.30
C ALA A 48 0.70 1.18 -4.49
N HIS A 49 1.49 1.93 -5.27
CA HIS A 49 2.89 1.59 -5.53
C HIS A 49 3.72 1.61 -4.25
N LYS A 50 3.48 2.55 -3.34
CA LYS A 50 4.14 2.57 -2.02
C LYS A 50 3.87 1.28 -1.25
N TRP A 51 2.61 0.86 -1.15
CA TRP A 51 2.24 -0.33 -0.39
C TRP A 51 2.74 -1.63 -1.03
N PHE A 52 2.64 -1.75 -2.35
CA PHE A 52 3.26 -2.87 -3.07
C PHE A 52 4.78 -2.87 -2.94
N ASN A 53 5.44 -1.70 -2.93
CA ASN A 53 6.88 -1.63 -2.71
C ASN A 53 7.26 -2.12 -1.31
N ILE A 54 6.49 -1.77 -0.27
CA ILE A 54 6.73 -2.26 1.10
C ILE A 54 6.52 -3.79 1.15
N ALA A 55 5.43 -4.30 0.59
CA ALA A 55 5.17 -5.75 0.55
C ALA A 55 6.25 -6.53 -0.25
N ALA A 56 6.74 -5.94 -1.34
CA ALA A 56 7.79 -6.53 -2.17
C ALA A 56 9.12 -6.68 -1.43
N VAL A 57 9.53 -5.67 -0.63
CA VAL A 57 10.78 -5.74 0.14
C VAL A 57 10.68 -6.69 1.34
N THR A 58 9.47 -6.97 1.83
CA THR A 58 9.23 -7.94 2.91
C THR A 58 8.98 -9.36 2.39
N GLY A 59 9.06 -9.59 1.07
CA GLY A 59 9.08 -10.93 0.46
C GLY A 59 7.85 -11.32 -0.37
N SER A 60 6.90 -10.41 -0.60
CA SER A 60 5.73 -10.70 -1.46
C SER A 60 6.08 -10.59 -2.94
N SER A 61 6.24 -11.73 -3.62
CA SER A 61 6.46 -11.77 -5.08
C SER A 61 5.25 -11.26 -5.86
N ALA A 62 4.03 -11.47 -5.36
CA ALA A 62 2.81 -10.92 -5.97
C ALA A 62 2.86 -9.38 -5.97
N ALA A 63 3.30 -8.77 -4.87
CA ALA A 63 3.46 -7.33 -4.78
C ALA A 63 4.53 -6.79 -5.76
N GLN A 64 5.59 -7.56 -6.04
CA GLN A 64 6.58 -7.15 -7.04
C GLN A 64 5.97 -7.03 -8.44
N LEU A 65 5.12 -7.99 -8.81
CA LEU A 65 4.41 -7.99 -10.09
C LEU A 65 3.41 -6.83 -10.16
N CYS A 66 2.53 -6.67 -9.17
CA CYS A 66 1.55 -5.58 -9.15
C CYS A 66 2.22 -4.21 -9.12
N ARG A 67 3.34 -4.05 -8.41
CA ARG A 67 4.12 -2.80 -8.43
C ARG A 67 4.66 -2.47 -9.82
N ALA A 68 5.14 -3.48 -10.56
CA ALA A 68 5.67 -3.30 -11.90
C ALA A 68 4.55 -2.95 -12.87
N GLU A 69 3.42 -3.64 -12.79
CA GLU A 69 2.22 -3.40 -13.60
C GLU A 69 1.72 -1.97 -13.47
N ILE A 70 1.43 -1.50 -12.25
CA ILE A 70 0.90 -0.14 -12.09
C ILE A 70 1.94 0.95 -12.39
N ALA A 71 3.24 0.63 -12.34
CA ALA A 71 4.28 1.59 -12.67
C ALA A 71 4.30 1.95 -14.17
N GLU A 72 3.71 1.13 -15.04
CA GLU A 72 3.56 1.43 -16.46
C GLU A 72 2.62 2.63 -16.71
N ASP A 73 1.65 2.85 -15.81
CA ASP A 73 0.68 3.96 -15.86
C ASP A 73 1.12 5.19 -15.05
N MET A 74 2.28 5.14 -14.38
CA MET A 74 2.78 6.20 -13.51
C MET A 74 3.90 7.01 -14.16
N THR A 75 3.97 8.29 -13.80
CA THR A 75 5.12 9.12 -14.12
C THR A 75 6.33 8.80 -13.23
N ALA A 76 7.54 9.11 -13.72
CA ALA A 76 8.75 8.97 -12.91
C ALA A 76 8.71 9.77 -11.60
N ARG A 77 7.99 10.90 -11.58
CA ARG A 77 7.79 11.71 -10.38
C ARG A 77 6.94 10.96 -9.35
N GLU A 78 5.80 10.42 -9.78
CA GLU A 78 4.91 9.63 -8.91
C GLU A 78 5.59 8.39 -8.34
N ILE A 79 6.35 7.66 -9.17
CA ILE A 79 7.16 6.52 -8.71
C ILE A 79 8.18 6.97 -7.67
N ASN A 80 8.85 8.11 -7.89
CA ASN A 80 9.82 8.63 -6.93
C ASN A 80 9.19 8.98 -5.59
N ASP A 81 8.02 9.61 -5.61
CA ASP A 81 7.27 10.00 -4.42
C ASP A 81 6.76 8.76 -3.66
N ALA A 82 6.20 7.76 -4.36
CA ALA A 82 5.78 6.49 -3.78
C ALA A 82 6.95 5.75 -3.10
N GLN A 83 8.10 5.66 -3.76
CA GLN A 83 9.29 5.02 -3.20
C GLN A 83 9.85 5.78 -1.99
N LYS A 84 9.83 7.12 -2.02
CA LYS A 84 10.22 7.96 -0.86
C LYS A 84 9.30 7.69 0.33
N ALA A 85 8.00 7.65 0.10
CA ALA A 85 7.02 7.34 1.13
C ALA A 85 7.21 5.94 1.72
N ALA A 86 7.47 4.93 0.88
CA ALA A 86 7.74 3.56 1.32
C ALA A 86 9.00 3.47 2.22
N ARG A 87 10.10 4.13 1.80
CA ARG A 87 11.33 4.19 2.61
C ARG A 87 11.12 4.94 3.93
N ALA A 88 10.33 6.00 3.94
CA ALA A 88 10.01 6.73 5.16
C ALA A 88 9.19 5.87 6.13
N TRP A 89 8.22 5.12 5.61
CA TRP A 89 7.41 4.19 6.41
C TRP A 89 8.27 3.11 7.07
N LEU A 90 9.08 2.39 6.29
CA LEU A 90 9.94 1.31 6.77
C LEU A 90 10.91 1.77 7.86
N ARG A 91 11.59 2.91 7.64
CA ARG A 91 12.47 3.51 8.67
C ARG A 91 11.71 3.86 9.94
N GLY A 92 10.46 4.34 9.81
CA GLY A 92 9.60 4.58 10.95
C GLY A 92 9.22 3.31 11.71
N LEU A 93 9.11 2.15 11.04
CA LEU A 93 8.86 0.87 11.72
C LEU A 93 10.09 0.41 12.50
N GLU A 94 11.28 0.48 11.87
CA GLU A 94 12.55 0.12 12.51
C GLU A 94 12.80 0.92 13.78
N MET A 95 12.60 2.25 13.74
CA MET A 95 12.78 3.11 14.90
C MET A 95 11.79 2.82 16.05
N ARG A 96 10.60 2.28 15.75
CA ARG A 96 9.60 1.92 16.78
C ARG A 96 9.86 0.54 17.39
N ALA A 97 10.66 -0.28 16.75
CA ALA A 97 11.01 -1.62 17.21
C ALA A 97 12.32 -1.66 18.03
N ALA A 98 13.06 -0.54 18.08
CA ALA A 98 14.28 -0.34 18.86
C ALA A 98 13.98 0.28 20.24
#